data_AF-A0A957FRQ3-F1
#
_entry.id   AF-A0A957FRQ3-F1
#
_cell.length_a   1.000
_cell.length_b   1.000
_cell.length_c   1.000
_cell.angle_alpha   90.00
_cell.angle_beta   90.00
_cell.angle_gamma   90.00
#
_symmetry.space_group_name_H-M   'P 1'
#
loop_
_entity.id
_entity.type
_entity.pdbx_description
1 polymer ?
#
loop_
_entity_poly.entity_id
_entity_poly.type
_entity_poly.pdbx_seq_one_letter_code
_entity_poly.pdbx_strand_id
1 'polypeptide(L)' 'AADHGRGLNELAQAWLLAQPAVCSVISGATKLAHVESNVRAADWQLTAVELAEVNTILG' A
#
# COMPACT_ATOMS: atom_id res chain seq x y z
N ALA A 1 -9.27 0.88 -3.25
CA ALA A 1 -8.55 -0.42 -3.25
C ALA A 1 -9.24 -1.44 -4.15
N ALA A 2 -10.51 -1.74 -3.89
CA ALA A 2 -11.31 -2.64 -4.73
C ALA A 2 -11.40 -2.16 -6.19
N ASP A 3 -11.42 -0.84 -6.43
CA ASP A 3 -11.43 -0.25 -7.77
C ASP A 3 -10.17 -0.56 -8.59
N HIS A 4 -9.07 -0.90 -7.92
CA HIS A 4 -7.81 -1.33 -8.53
C HIS A 4 -7.63 -2.85 -8.52
N GLY A 5 -8.66 -3.62 -8.12
CA GLY A 5 -8.59 -5.08 -8.01
C GLY A 5 -7.58 -5.58 -6.96
N ARG A 6 -7.19 -4.73 -6.00
CA ARG A 6 -6.14 -4.98 -5.01
C ARG A 6 -6.66 -5.00 -3.58
N GLY A 7 -5.90 -5.63 -2.70
CA GLY A 7 -6.26 -5.76 -1.29
C GLY A 7 -6.10 -4.45 -0.51
N LEU A 8 -6.89 -4.29 0.57
CA LEU A 8 -6.74 -3.14 1.46
C LEU A 8 -5.36 -3.06 2.12
N ASN A 9 -4.79 -4.21 2.51
CA ASN A 9 -3.45 -4.29 3.07
C ASN A 9 -2.37 -3.87 2.05
N GLU A 10 -2.63 -4.09 0.76
CA GLU A 10 -1.72 -3.67 -0.30
C GLU A 10 -1.78 -2.16 -0.48
N LEU A 11 -2.98 -1.57 -0.43
CA LEU A 11 -3.15 -0.12 -0.47
C LEU A 11 -2.49 0.56 0.73
N ALA A 12 -2.65 0.01 1.94
CA ALA A 12 -2.06 0.59 3.15
C ALA A 12 -0.53 0.62 3.10
N GLN A 13 0.09 -0.47 2.65
CA GLN A 13 1.54 -0.54 2.49
C GLN A 13 2.04 0.39 1.36
N ALA A 14 1.36 0.41 0.21
CA ALA A 14 1.67 1.30 -0.90
C ALA A 14 1.58 2.78 -0.50
N TRP A 15 0.54 3.13 0.27
CA TRP A 15 0.35 4.49 0.78
C TRP A 15 1.46 4.91 1.73
N LEU A 16 1.91 4.02 2.63
CA LEU A 16 3.05 4.28 3.51
C LEU A 16 4.33 4.46 2.70
N LEU A 17 4.59 3.61 1.71
CA LEU A 17 5.77 3.72 0.83
C LEU A 17 5.77 4.98 -0.04
N ALA A 18 4.60 5.54 -0.35
CA ALA A 18 4.48 6.79 -1.10
C ALA A 18 4.84 8.04 -0.27
N GLN A 19 4.99 7.92 1.05
CA GLN A 19 5.34 9.05 1.90
C GLN A 19 6.85 9.33 1.83
N PRO A 20 7.29 10.58 1.54
CA PRO A 20 8.71 10.91 1.44
C PRO A 20 9.53 10.62 2.71
N ALA A 21 8.88 10.63 3.88
CA ALA A 21 9.52 10.36 5.17
C ALA A 21 9.66 8.87 5.50
N VAL A 22 9.05 7.97 4.71
CA VAL A 22 9.02 6.53 4.98
C VAL A 22 10.00 5.83 4.04
N CYS A 23 11.15 5.42 4.57
CA CYS A 23 12.15 4.69 3.78
C CYS A 23 11.79 3.21 3.54
N SER A 24 11.02 2.60 4.45
CA SER A 24 10.67 1.18 4.37
C SER A 24 9.44 0.86 5.22
N VAL A 25 8.67 -0.14 4.81
CA VAL A 25 7.55 -0.68 5.57
C VAL A 25 7.88 -2.12 6.02
N ILE A 26 7.87 -2.36 7.33
CA ILE A 26 8.14 -3.69 7.91
C ILE A 26 6.80 -4.40 8.14
N SER A 27 6.43 -5.28 7.22
CA SER A 27 5.17 -6.03 7.30
C SER A 27 5.41 -7.48 7.75
N GLY A 28 4.76 -7.86 8.85
CA GLY A 28 4.82 -9.23 9.37
C GLY A 28 4.08 -10.22 8.46
N ALA A 29 4.64 -11.43 8.30
CA ALA A 29 4.03 -12.50 7.54
C ALA A 29 4.11 -13.83 8.30
N THR A 30 2.96 -14.46 8.55
CA THR A 30 2.85 -15.78 9.19
C THR A 30 2.42 -16.88 8.21
N LYS A 31 2.07 -16.50 6.98
CA LYS A 31 1.63 -17.38 5.89
C LYS A 31 2.26 -16.88 4.59
N LEU A 32 2.47 -17.79 3.63
CA LEU A 32 3.06 -17.45 2.32
C LEU A 32 2.24 -16.38 1.57
N ALA A 33 0.91 -16.47 1.62
CA ALA A 33 0.02 -15.48 1.01
C ALA A 33 0.23 -14.05 1.53
N HIS A 34 0.69 -13.87 2.78
CA HIS A 34 1.00 -12.53 3.29
C HIS A 34 2.28 -11.97 2.64
N VAL A 35 3.28 -12.82 2.42
CA VAL A 35 4.51 -12.42 1.72
C VAL A 35 4.17 -11.99 0.29
N GLU A 36 3.36 -12.77 -0.43
CA GLU A 36 2.91 -12.42 -1.78
C GLU A 36 2.16 -11.08 -1.81
N SER A 37 1.26 -10.85 -0.87
CA SER A 37 0.52 -9.59 -0.78
C SER A 37 1.45 -8.41 -0.46
N ASN A 38 2.41 -8.58 0.46
CA ASN A 38 3.39 -7.53 0.78
C ASN A 38 4.26 -7.17 -0.44
N VAL A 39 4.66 -8.18 -1.24
CA VAL A 39 5.42 -7.95 -2.48
C VAL A 39 4.56 -7.20 -3.51
N ARG A 40 3.30 -7.60 -3.71
CA ARG A 40 2.37 -6.89 -4.61
C ARG A 40 2.13 -5.44 -4.18
N ALA A 41 2.11 -5.20 -2.87
CA ALA A 41 1.97 -3.86 -2.32
C ALA A 41 3.17 -2.96 -2.65
N ALA A 42 4.39 -3.49 -2.55
CA ALA A 42 5.61 -2.76 -2.89
C ALA A 42 5.68 -2.38 -4.39
N ASP A 43 5.06 -3.19 -5.26
CA ASP A 43 4.93 -2.92 -6.69
C ASP A 43 3.83 -1.88 -7.02
N TRP A 44 2.99 -1.52 -6.05
CA TRP A 44 1.92 -0.54 -6.27
C TRP A 44 2.43 0.88 -6.05
N GLN A 45 2.82 1.54 -7.13
CA GLN A 45 3.14 2.97 -7.13
C GLN A 45 1.84 3.78 -7.28
N LEU A 46 1.39 4.42 -6.20
CA LEU A 46 0.21 5.28 -6.24
C LEU A 46 0.49 6.55 -7.06
N THR A 47 -0.45 6.92 -7.91
CA THR A 47 -0.41 8.21 -8.60
C THR A 47 -0.68 9.35 -7.63
N ALA A 48 -0.28 10.58 -8.00
CA ALA A 48 -0.55 11.75 -7.17
C ALA A 48 -2.04 11.96 -6.88
N VAL A 49 -2.93 11.57 -7.80
CA VAL A 49 -4.38 11.68 -7.64
C VAL A 49 -4.89 10.65 -6.64
N GLU A 50 -4.49 9.38 -6.79
CA GLU A 50 -4.85 8.30 -5.86
C GLU A 50 -4.33 8.58 -4.45
N LEU A 51 -3.10 9.08 -4.34
CA LEU A 51 -2.52 9.45 -3.05
C LEU A 51 -3.31 10.57 -2.37
N ALA A 52 -3.71 11.60 -3.14
CA ALA A 52 -4.53 12.69 -2.62
C ALA A 52 -5.93 12.22 -2.19
N GLU A 53 -6.54 11.30 -2.95
CA GLU A 53 -7.82 10.69 -2.58
C GLU A 53 -7.71 9.92 -1.26
N VAL A 54 -6.69 9.07 -1.11
CA VAL A 54 -6.46 8.31 0.14
C VAL A 54 -6.18 9.26 1.30
N ASN A 55 -5.37 10.30 1.11
CA ASN A 55 -5.12 11.32 2.14
C ASN A 55 -6.41 12.03 2.57
N THR A 56 -7.31 12.32 1.63
CA THR A 56 -8.61 12.95 1.94
C THR A 56 -9.47 12.05 2.82
N ILE A 57 -9.38 10.73 2.64
CA ILE A 57 -10.10 9.75 3.45
C ILE A 57 -9.48 9.60 4.85
N LEU A 58 -8.16 9.69 4.96
CA LEU A 58 -7.42 9.45 6.21
C LEU A 58 -7.35 10.66 7.15
N GLY A 59 -7.40 11.90 6.62
CA GLY A 59 -7.48 13.14 7.41
C GLY A 59 -6.18 13.56 8.08
#